data_AF-A0AAD8BM37-F1
#
_entry.id   AF-A0AAD8BM37-F1
#
_cell.length_a   1.000
_cell.length_b   1.000
_cell.length_c   1.000
_cell.angle_alpha   90.00
_cell.angle_beta   90.00
_cell.angle_gamma   90.00
#
_symmetry.space_group_name_H-M   'P 1'
#
loop_
_entity.id
_entity.type
_entity.pdbx_description
1 polymer ?
#
loop_
_entity_poly.entity_id
_entity_poly.type
_entity_poly.pdbx_seq_one_letter_code
_entity_poly.pdbx_strand_id
1 'polypeptide(L)'
;MLALGINQAIACEDGWFGESCDHLCRCTECDKNALCEQPKQRCHASWFGPYCQYYDIAVKGVHQRRLMDNDQDTCEIFVRRETVVEFVEPVYFTWIRVQFNEIVSRAPIFTFRFSHEDYKKIRILKVNSYTYDYFLDIAQTIKKVRIQWRDIDLSLCTLNINGGRDLAVGRELLMSSIHNGENKISSVTVDPRQCVRTYYRRDRNSSVELLLDARFFVEKISVWNEQDPLSERVDYFEIRWLYRNLTEAFYSLDVTKNEYEFLLPERAVLSSVRVRSFALKKDRKPRYLTSCDLHVYGDCVAENYGIDCEKKCILSCMERDCYLNGICRKCRPRWAGAQCLDAMHARSDITVEEKSINLDTNDTLTTLQYSEPKKVPMRSRSFGSIWKLFVALLVFIMTLIIFCFWFLQDKKHQDYIRKVSQNYFRKSRTVSADRKVSADEG
;
A
#
# COMPACT_ATOMS: atom_id res chain seq x y z
N MET A 1 -43.11 -25.35 12.43
CA MET A 1 -41.87 -25.88 13.05
C MET A 1 -40.70 -25.08 12.52
N LEU A 2 -40.21 -24.11 13.29
CA LEU A 2 -38.95 -23.44 13.01
C LEU A 2 -37.85 -24.38 13.51
N ALA A 3 -37.13 -25.01 12.58
CA ALA A 3 -35.93 -25.76 12.93
C ALA A 3 -34.87 -24.74 13.38
N LEU A 4 -34.67 -24.64 14.70
CA LEU A 4 -33.49 -23.98 15.26
C LEU A 4 -32.29 -24.85 14.90
N GLY A 5 -31.70 -24.59 13.74
CA GLY A 5 -30.42 -25.14 13.35
C GLY A 5 -29.37 -24.67 14.36
N ILE A 6 -28.93 -25.59 15.22
CA ILE A 6 -27.77 -25.36 16.06
C ILE A 6 -26.58 -25.32 15.10
N ASN A 7 -26.13 -24.12 14.74
CA ASN A 7 -24.86 -23.94 14.04
C ASN A 7 -23.77 -24.42 15.00
N GLN A 8 -23.34 -25.67 14.85
CA GLN A 8 -22.13 -26.16 15.51
C GLN A 8 -20.98 -25.33 14.96
N ALA A 9 -20.39 -24.50 15.82
CA ALA A 9 -19.17 -23.78 15.49
C ALA A 9 -18.11 -24.82 15.08
N ILE A 10 -17.65 -24.74 13.83
CA ILE A 10 -16.58 -25.58 13.33
C ILE A 10 -15.34 -25.26 14.17
N ALA A 11 -14.76 -26.28 14.81
CA ALA A 11 -13.50 -26.11 15.53
C ALA A 11 -12.39 -25.95 14.49
N CYS A 12 -11.69 -24.82 14.53
CA CYS A 12 -10.55 -24.57 13.65
C CYS A 12 -9.36 -25.46 14.01
N GLU A 13 -8.49 -25.71 13.02
CA GLU A 13 -7.19 -26.32 13.25
C GLU A 13 -6.33 -25.46 14.19
N ASP A 14 -5.38 -26.08 14.89
CA ASP A 14 -4.50 -25.38 15.83
C ASP A 14 -3.80 -24.19 15.15
N GLY A 15 -3.90 -23.02 15.79
CA GLY A 15 -3.34 -21.77 15.27
C GLY A 15 -4.27 -21.01 14.31
N TRP A 16 -5.41 -21.56 13.90
CA TRP A 16 -6.41 -20.87 13.09
C TRP A 16 -7.62 -20.45 13.92
N PHE A 17 -8.27 -19.35 13.53
CA PHE A 17 -9.46 -18.83 14.20
C PHE A 17 -10.34 -18.04 13.22
N GLY A 18 -11.52 -17.62 13.69
CA GLY A 18 -12.55 -16.97 12.87
C GLY A 18 -13.71 -17.91 12.56
N GLU A 19 -14.82 -17.37 12.06
CA GLU A 19 -16.02 -18.17 11.73
C GLU A 19 -15.74 -19.18 10.60
N SER A 20 -14.81 -18.84 9.70
CA SER A 20 -14.40 -19.67 8.56
C SER A 20 -13.00 -20.25 8.72
N CYS A 21 -12.37 -20.14 9.90
CA CYS A 21 -11.00 -20.59 10.16
C CYS A 21 -9.96 -20.02 9.18
N ASP A 22 -10.16 -18.77 8.77
CA ASP A 22 -9.40 -18.07 7.73
C ASP A 22 -8.45 -17.01 8.31
N HIS A 23 -8.24 -17.01 9.62
CA HIS A 23 -7.26 -16.14 10.28
C HIS A 23 -6.21 -16.96 11.02
N LEU A 24 -4.94 -16.58 10.82
CA LEU A 24 -3.83 -17.19 11.53
C LEU A 24 -3.58 -16.43 12.83
N CYS A 25 -3.65 -17.14 13.94
CA CYS A 25 -3.27 -16.62 15.24
C CYS A 25 -1.76 -16.46 15.30
N ARG A 26 -1.32 -15.28 15.76
CA ARG A 26 0.10 -14.94 15.87
C ARG A 26 0.56 -14.69 17.31
N CYS A 27 -0.14 -15.26 18.28
CA CYS A 27 0.29 -15.29 19.68
C CYS A 27 1.23 -16.49 19.90
N THR A 28 2.08 -16.44 20.92
CA THR A 28 2.85 -17.61 21.39
C THR A 28 1.94 -18.77 21.84
N GLU A 29 0.77 -18.44 22.38
CA GLU A 29 -0.31 -19.37 22.72
C GLU A 29 -1.63 -18.73 22.33
N CYS A 30 -2.47 -19.46 21.60
CA CYS A 30 -3.71 -18.95 21.03
C CYS A 30 -4.91 -19.49 21.81
N ASP A 31 -5.79 -18.60 22.26
CA ASP A 31 -7.11 -19.01 22.68
C ASP A 31 -8.04 -19.20 21.46
N LYS A 32 -9.27 -19.67 21.69
CA LYS A 32 -10.25 -19.89 20.62
C LYS A 32 -10.67 -18.62 19.87
N ASN A 33 -10.37 -17.44 20.41
CA ASN A 33 -10.71 -16.14 19.85
C ASN A 33 -9.48 -15.39 19.30
N ALA A 34 -8.31 -16.04 19.31
CA ALA A 34 -6.98 -15.43 19.09
C ALA A 34 -6.72 -14.15 19.89
N LEU A 35 -7.27 -14.09 21.10
CA LEU A 35 -6.97 -13.06 22.07
C LEU A 35 -5.70 -13.45 22.81
N CYS A 36 -4.63 -12.67 22.61
CA CYS A 36 -3.40 -12.78 23.39
C CYS A 36 -3.56 -12.08 24.75
N GLU A 37 -4.63 -12.40 25.48
CA GLU A 37 -5.07 -11.65 26.68
C GLU A 37 -4.40 -12.11 27.97
N GLN A 38 -3.70 -13.24 27.97
CA GLN A 38 -2.98 -13.63 29.17
C GLN A 38 -1.73 -12.78 29.36
N PRO A 39 -1.36 -12.40 30.60
CA PRO A 39 -0.22 -11.51 30.89
C PRO A 39 1.13 -12.05 30.42
N LYS A 40 1.20 -13.33 30.00
CA LYS A 40 2.40 -13.97 29.44
C LYS A 40 2.32 -14.23 27.94
N GLN A 41 1.16 -14.03 27.32
CA GLN A 41 1.01 -14.24 25.88
C GLN A 41 1.60 -13.06 25.14
N ARG A 42 2.57 -13.36 24.27
CA ARG A 42 3.25 -12.37 23.44
C ARG A 42 2.89 -12.62 21.99
N CYS A 43 2.96 -11.58 21.17
CA CYS A 43 2.93 -11.78 19.73
C CYS A 43 4.21 -12.49 19.29
N HIS A 44 4.13 -13.29 18.23
CA HIS A 44 5.32 -13.77 17.54
C HIS A 44 6.18 -12.59 17.09
N ALA A 45 7.47 -12.85 16.94
CA ALA A 45 8.42 -11.85 16.45
C ALA A 45 7.92 -11.24 15.13
N SER A 46 8.05 -9.91 15.00
CA SER A 46 7.55 -9.13 13.85
C SER A 46 6.03 -8.94 13.78
N TRP A 47 5.27 -9.28 14.82
CA TRP A 47 3.82 -9.05 14.87
C TRP A 47 3.43 -8.30 16.14
N PHE A 48 2.42 -7.45 16.06
CA PHE A 48 1.93 -6.67 17.19
C PHE A 48 0.47 -6.22 16.99
N GLY A 49 -0.04 -5.44 17.94
CA GLY A 49 -1.37 -4.86 17.87
C GLY A 49 -2.48 -5.79 18.34
N PRO A 50 -3.76 -5.38 18.19
CA PRO A 50 -4.90 -6.23 18.51
C PRO A 50 -4.82 -7.55 17.74
N TYR A 51 -5.01 -8.67 18.45
CA TYR A 51 -4.95 -10.05 17.90
C TYR A 51 -3.61 -10.42 17.24
N CYS A 52 -2.53 -9.64 17.48
CA CYS A 52 -1.22 -9.77 16.82
C CYS A 52 -1.28 -9.80 15.29
N GLN A 53 -2.21 -9.04 14.70
CA GLN A 53 -2.45 -9.07 13.25
C GLN A 53 -1.64 -8.05 12.47
N TYR A 54 -0.96 -7.10 13.13
CA TYR A 54 -0.18 -6.07 12.44
C TYR A 54 1.29 -6.49 12.32
N TYR A 55 1.83 -6.41 11.12
CA TYR A 55 3.25 -6.67 10.89
C TYR A 55 4.06 -5.50 11.43
N ASP A 56 5.04 -5.76 12.27
CA ASP A 56 5.96 -4.74 12.78
C ASP A 56 7.09 -4.52 11.78
N ILE A 57 7.03 -3.44 11.01
CA ILE A 57 8.11 -3.12 10.05
C ILE A 57 9.36 -2.61 10.75
N ALA A 58 9.31 -2.25 12.03
CA ALA A 58 10.48 -1.81 12.78
C ALA A 58 11.58 -2.88 12.79
N VAL A 59 11.22 -4.17 12.77
CA VAL A 59 12.16 -5.29 12.71
C VAL A 59 13.05 -5.30 11.45
N LYS A 60 12.63 -4.62 10.38
CA LYS A 60 13.43 -4.41 9.15
C LYS A 60 14.43 -3.25 9.31
N GLY A 61 14.42 -2.54 10.43
CA GLY A 61 15.32 -1.45 10.75
C GLY A 61 16.74 -1.92 11.09
N VAL A 62 17.73 -1.10 10.73
CA VAL A 62 19.17 -1.41 10.92
C VAL A 62 19.62 -1.20 12.38
N HIS A 63 18.83 -0.49 13.19
CA HIS A 63 19.22 -0.04 14.52
C HIS A 63 18.17 -0.36 15.59
N GLN A 64 18.65 -0.71 16.80
CA GLN A 64 17.89 -0.93 18.04
C GLN A 64 17.01 -2.18 18.14
N ARG A 65 17.66 -3.35 18.16
CA ARG A 65 16.97 -4.65 18.34
C ARG A 65 16.21 -4.79 19.66
N ARG A 66 16.60 -4.07 20.72
CA ARG A 66 15.98 -4.22 22.05
C ARG A 66 14.58 -3.65 22.14
N LEU A 67 14.31 -2.49 21.54
CA LEU A 67 12.94 -1.94 21.53
C LEU A 67 11.98 -2.69 20.59
N MET A 68 12.51 -3.59 19.76
CA MET A 68 11.77 -4.23 18.66
C MET A 68 11.67 -5.75 18.86
N ASP A 69 11.95 -6.23 20.07
CA ASP A 69 11.88 -7.65 20.43
C ASP A 69 10.47 -8.08 20.89
N ASN A 70 9.52 -7.14 20.93
CA ASN A 70 8.17 -7.33 21.47
C ASN A 70 8.15 -7.85 22.92
N ASP A 71 9.21 -7.59 23.68
CA ASP A 71 9.29 -7.94 25.08
C ASP A 71 9.04 -6.68 25.93
N GLN A 72 8.06 -6.77 26.82
CA GLN A 72 7.68 -5.66 27.70
C GLN A 72 8.62 -5.54 28.91
N ASP A 73 9.44 -6.57 29.14
CA ASP A 73 10.41 -6.63 30.24
C ASP A 73 11.77 -6.04 29.82
N THR A 74 12.01 -5.81 28.53
CA THR A 74 13.28 -5.29 27.97
C THR A 74 13.21 -3.79 27.70
N CYS A 75 13.31 -2.98 28.76
CA CYS A 75 13.18 -1.53 28.64
C CYS A 75 14.52 -0.79 28.59
N GLU A 76 14.55 0.29 27.80
CA GLU A 76 15.70 1.17 27.69
C GLU A 76 15.37 2.57 28.21
N ILE A 77 16.26 3.08 29.07
CA ILE A 77 16.27 4.48 29.51
C ILE A 77 17.22 5.24 28.59
N PHE A 78 16.67 6.17 27.79
CA PHE A 78 17.47 6.88 26.79
C PHE A 78 18.09 8.16 27.33
N VAL A 79 19.42 8.16 27.47
CA VAL A 79 20.18 9.36 27.87
C VAL A 79 19.99 10.51 26.89
N ARG A 80 19.92 10.22 25.57
CA ARG A 80 19.79 11.22 24.51
C ARG A 80 18.34 11.58 24.16
N ARG A 81 17.35 10.96 24.82
CA ARG A 81 15.91 11.14 24.57
C ARG A 81 15.53 11.06 23.09
N GLU A 82 16.24 10.20 22.36
CA GLU A 82 15.95 9.95 20.96
C GLU A 82 16.21 8.49 20.62
N THR A 83 15.36 7.98 19.73
CA THR A 83 15.57 6.73 19.01
C THR A 83 15.49 7.00 17.50
N VAL A 84 16.22 6.22 16.73
CA VAL A 84 16.27 6.31 15.27
C VAL A 84 16.04 4.92 14.70
N VAL A 85 14.99 4.79 13.90
CA VAL A 85 14.73 3.63 13.06
C VAL A 85 15.10 3.99 11.63
N GLU A 86 16.07 3.28 11.06
CA GLU A 86 16.54 3.48 9.69
C GLU A 86 16.31 2.21 8.88
N PHE A 87 15.58 2.33 7.78
CA PHE A 87 15.21 1.23 6.91
C PHE A 87 16.16 1.14 5.72
N VAL A 88 16.46 -0.10 5.30
CA VAL A 88 17.28 -0.36 4.11
C VAL A 88 16.55 0.15 2.86
N GLU A 89 15.29 -0.22 2.73
CA GLU A 89 14.39 0.21 1.66
C GLU A 89 13.35 1.20 2.23
N PRO A 90 12.89 2.22 1.47
CA PRO A 90 11.82 3.10 1.92
C PRO A 90 10.55 2.31 2.23
N VAL A 91 9.84 2.66 3.31
CA VAL A 91 8.62 1.97 3.74
C VAL A 91 7.45 2.95 3.87
N TYR A 92 6.21 2.46 3.75
CA TYR A 92 5.01 3.22 4.09
C TYR A 92 4.44 2.70 5.41
N PHE A 93 3.97 3.61 6.28
CA PHE A 93 3.24 3.27 7.49
C PHE A 93 2.34 4.42 7.93
N THR A 94 1.31 4.09 8.71
CA THR A 94 0.28 5.05 9.14
C THR A 94 0.28 5.33 10.64
N TRP A 95 0.91 4.48 11.45
CA TRP A 95 1.02 4.68 12.89
C TRP A 95 2.16 3.92 13.54
N ILE A 96 2.50 4.32 14.75
CA ILE A 96 3.56 3.77 15.60
C ILE A 96 2.97 3.46 16.97
N ARG A 97 3.29 2.29 17.54
CA ARG A 97 3.00 1.95 18.94
C ARG A 97 4.24 2.16 19.78
N VAL A 98 4.05 2.77 20.94
CA VAL A 98 5.07 2.84 21.99
C VAL A 98 4.50 2.26 23.29
N GLN A 99 5.34 1.52 24.00
CA GLN A 99 5.01 0.94 25.28
C GLN A 99 6.07 1.25 26.33
N PHE A 100 5.62 1.58 27.54
CA PHE A 100 6.44 1.97 28.69
C PHE A 100 6.36 0.91 29.80
N ASN A 101 7.36 0.89 30.70
CA ASN A 101 7.34 0.03 31.89
C ASN A 101 6.50 0.60 33.04
N GLU A 102 6.17 1.89 32.97
CA GLU A 102 5.50 2.61 34.03
C GLU A 102 4.18 3.22 33.54
N ILE A 103 3.28 3.49 34.49
CA ILE A 103 1.99 4.11 34.19
C ILE A 103 2.24 5.53 33.72
N VAL A 104 1.95 5.79 32.45
CA VAL A 104 2.06 7.13 31.88
C VAL A 104 0.66 7.74 31.87
N SER A 105 0.42 8.67 32.79
CA SER A 105 -0.89 9.31 32.95
C SER A 105 -1.28 10.18 31.75
N ARG A 106 -0.29 10.82 31.11
CA ARG A 106 -0.44 11.71 29.94
C ARG A 106 0.35 11.17 28.75
N ALA A 107 -0.15 11.39 27.54
CA ALA A 107 0.60 11.05 26.34
C ALA A 107 1.95 11.80 26.30
N PRO A 108 3.09 11.10 26.20
CA PRO A 108 4.37 11.76 25.99
C PRO A 108 4.38 12.55 24.69
N ILE A 109 5.07 13.70 24.70
CA ILE A 109 5.18 14.51 23.49
C ILE A 109 6.37 13.99 22.68
N PHE A 110 6.07 13.18 21.68
CA PHE A 110 7.04 12.77 20.68
C PHE A 110 7.10 13.74 19.50
N THR A 111 8.32 14.04 19.08
CA THR A 111 8.62 14.71 17.82
C THR A 111 9.15 13.67 16.84
N PHE A 112 8.43 13.45 15.75
CA PHE A 112 8.84 12.57 14.67
C PHE A 112 9.52 13.40 13.57
N ARG A 113 10.74 13.04 13.18
CA ARG A 113 11.41 13.68 12.04
C ARG A 113 11.67 12.63 10.96
N PHE A 114 11.22 12.93 9.75
CA PHE A 114 11.39 12.08 8.57
C PHE A 114 12.45 12.66 7.64
N SER A 115 12.93 11.85 6.70
CA SER A 115 14.02 12.26 5.81
C SER A 115 13.64 13.36 4.81
N HIS A 116 12.36 13.51 4.46
CA HIS A 116 11.94 14.39 3.36
C HIS A 116 10.78 15.37 3.63
N GLU A 117 10.00 15.22 4.71
CA GLU A 117 8.90 16.16 5.04
C GLU A 117 8.57 16.17 6.54
N ASP A 118 7.92 17.26 6.96
CA ASP A 118 7.18 17.31 8.22
C ASP A 118 5.79 16.67 8.02
N TYR A 119 5.35 15.88 9.01
CA TYR A 119 3.98 15.35 9.02
C TYR A 119 2.97 16.50 9.23
N LYS A 120 1.79 16.38 8.63
CA LYS A 120 0.75 17.43 8.77
C LYS A 120 0.05 17.38 10.12
N LYS A 121 -0.15 16.18 10.66
CA LYS A 121 -0.93 15.96 11.88
C LYS A 121 -0.53 14.66 12.58
N ILE A 122 -0.31 14.74 13.90
CA ILE A 122 -0.26 13.58 14.78
C ILE A 122 -1.61 13.44 15.48
N ARG A 123 -2.12 12.21 15.55
CA ARG A 123 -3.20 11.86 16.48
C ARG A 123 -2.65 10.84 17.46
N ILE A 124 -2.97 11.00 18.74
CA ILE A 124 -2.49 10.10 19.80
C ILE A 124 -3.68 9.35 20.38
N LEU A 125 -3.62 8.03 20.42
CA LEU A 125 -4.56 7.19 21.14
C LEU A 125 -3.87 6.58 22.36
N LYS A 126 -4.48 6.72 23.53
CA LYS A 126 -4.14 5.94 24.71
C LYS A 126 -4.81 4.57 24.62
N VAL A 127 -4.03 3.51 24.40
CA VAL A 127 -4.53 2.13 24.34
C VAL A 127 -4.80 1.61 25.74
N ASN A 128 -3.85 1.85 26.66
CA ASN A 128 -3.97 1.55 28.09
C ASN A 128 -3.03 2.47 28.90
N SER A 129 -2.81 2.19 30.18
CA SER A 129 -1.94 2.98 31.06
C SER A 129 -0.45 2.99 30.67
N TYR A 130 -0.02 2.05 29.84
CA TYR A 130 1.38 1.82 29.46
C TYR A 130 1.62 1.96 27.95
N THR A 131 0.56 2.02 27.14
CA THR A 131 0.65 1.89 25.68
C THR A 131 -0.06 3.03 24.99
N TYR A 132 0.63 3.64 24.04
CA TYR A 132 0.11 4.72 23.20
C TYR A 132 0.39 4.44 21.74
N ASP A 133 -0.57 4.81 20.90
CA ASP A 133 -0.43 4.74 19.45
C ASP A 133 -0.41 6.16 18.87
N TYR A 134 0.55 6.41 18.00
CA TYR A 134 0.78 7.68 17.31
C TYR A 134 0.46 7.51 15.84
N PHE A 135 -0.68 8.05 15.41
CA PHE A 135 -1.08 8.09 14.01
C PHE A 135 -0.45 9.29 13.33
N LEU A 136 0.14 9.01 12.17
CA LEU A 136 0.91 9.95 11.41
C LEU A 136 0.28 10.07 10.03
N ASP A 137 -0.16 11.27 9.65
CA ASP A 137 -0.66 11.50 8.30
C ASP A 137 0.51 11.74 7.34
N ILE A 138 1.06 10.63 6.85
CA ILE A 138 2.20 10.58 5.94
C ILE A 138 1.71 10.22 4.53
N ALA A 139 2.13 11.01 3.53
CA ALA A 139 1.80 10.78 2.12
C ALA A 139 2.93 10.10 1.34
N GLN A 140 4.11 9.92 1.92
CA GLN A 140 5.32 9.46 1.23
C GLN A 140 5.97 8.27 1.94
N THR A 141 6.84 7.57 1.23
CA THR A 141 7.67 6.51 1.81
C THR A 141 8.78 7.11 2.68
N ILE A 142 9.08 6.45 3.80
CA ILE A 142 10.04 6.89 4.79
C ILE A 142 11.23 5.94 4.81
N LYS A 143 12.45 6.50 4.77
CA LYS A 143 13.68 5.73 4.96
C LYS A 143 14.20 5.80 6.40
N LYS A 144 13.87 6.88 7.12
CA LYS A 144 14.39 7.14 8.46
C LYS A 144 13.35 7.84 9.31
N VAL A 145 13.09 7.30 10.49
CA VAL A 145 12.23 7.88 11.52
C VAL A 145 13.10 8.20 12.72
N ARG A 146 13.21 9.48 13.07
CA ARG A 146 13.79 9.90 14.34
C ARG A 146 12.65 10.27 15.28
N ILE A 147 12.61 9.63 16.45
CA ILE A 147 11.61 9.84 17.49
C ILE A 147 12.33 10.51 18.66
N GLN A 148 11.91 11.72 19.03
CA GLN A 148 12.50 12.49 20.12
C GLN A 148 11.43 12.81 21.16
N TRP A 149 11.76 12.79 22.45
CA TRP A 149 10.83 13.15 23.52
C TRP A 149 11.47 14.07 24.55
N ARG A 150 10.62 14.77 25.31
CA ARG A 150 11.09 15.77 26.30
C ARG A 150 11.24 15.18 27.70
N ASP A 151 10.36 14.25 28.08
CA ASP A 151 10.27 13.72 29.43
C ASP A 151 11.50 12.87 29.77
N ILE A 152 12.13 13.16 30.92
CA ILE A 152 13.52 12.74 31.22
C ILE A 152 13.60 11.29 31.68
N ASP A 153 12.53 10.78 32.30
CA ASP A 153 12.56 9.54 33.07
C ASP A 153 11.74 8.40 32.43
N LEU A 154 11.23 8.60 31.21
CA LEU A 154 10.45 7.57 30.52
C LEU A 154 11.35 6.43 30.05
N SER A 155 11.08 5.24 30.55
CA SER A 155 11.67 3.99 30.10
C SER A 155 10.77 3.35 29.04
N LEU A 156 11.29 3.30 27.81
CA LEU A 156 10.58 2.77 26.65
C LEU A 156 10.95 1.28 26.51
N CYS A 157 9.94 0.41 26.48
CA CYS A 157 10.12 -1.04 26.36
C CYS A 157 9.96 -1.51 24.93
N THR A 158 8.91 -1.04 24.25
CA THR A 158 8.60 -1.50 22.91
C THR A 158 8.30 -0.33 21.99
N LEU A 159 8.83 -0.40 20.77
CA LEU A 159 8.56 0.50 19.66
C LEU A 159 8.19 -0.35 18.45
N ASN A 160 6.91 -0.32 18.06
CA ASN A 160 6.44 -1.01 16.87
C ASN A 160 5.99 0.00 15.82
N ILE A 161 6.24 -0.30 14.54
CA ILE A 161 5.81 0.52 13.43
C ILE A 161 4.86 -0.31 12.57
N ASN A 162 3.67 0.23 12.27
CA ASN A 162 2.64 -0.49 11.54
C ASN A 162 3.05 -0.77 10.09
N GLY A 163 3.14 -2.04 9.71
CA GLY A 163 3.29 -2.49 8.33
C GLY A 163 2.02 -2.92 7.63
N GLY A 164 0.87 -2.79 8.27
CA GLY A 164 -0.41 -3.34 7.83
C GLY A 164 -0.66 -4.76 8.35
N ARG A 165 -1.90 -5.22 8.20
CA ARG A 165 -2.33 -6.60 8.42
C ARG A 165 -2.16 -7.39 7.15
N ASP A 166 -1.76 -8.64 7.26
CA ASP A 166 -1.70 -9.52 6.11
C ASP A 166 -3.10 -10.01 5.74
N LEU A 167 -3.68 -9.38 4.73
CA LEU A 167 -5.03 -9.61 4.23
C LEU A 167 -5.12 -10.83 3.32
N ALA A 168 -3.98 -11.37 2.90
CA ALA A 168 -3.95 -12.57 2.11
C ALA A 168 -4.23 -13.80 2.96
N VAL A 169 -3.85 -13.81 4.24
CA VAL A 169 -3.93 -14.99 5.12
C VAL A 169 -5.28 -15.70 5.06
N GLY A 170 -5.25 -17.02 4.86
CA GLY A 170 -6.42 -17.90 4.86
C GLY A 170 -7.35 -17.74 3.64
N ARG A 171 -7.03 -16.84 2.72
CA ARG A 171 -7.82 -16.61 1.51
C ARG A 171 -7.41 -17.56 0.39
N GLU A 172 -8.36 -17.84 -0.51
CA GLU A 172 -8.10 -18.70 -1.67
C GLU A 172 -7.36 -17.92 -2.77
N LEU A 173 -6.29 -18.52 -3.31
CA LEU A 173 -5.64 -18.04 -4.53
C LEU A 173 -6.21 -18.77 -5.75
N LEU A 174 -6.67 -17.99 -6.73
CA LEU A 174 -7.08 -18.48 -8.03
C LEU A 174 -5.88 -18.50 -8.97
N MET A 175 -5.49 -19.68 -9.41
CA MET A 175 -4.42 -19.85 -10.38
C MET A 175 -4.99 -20.20 -11.75
N SER A 176 -4.41 -19.62 -12.81
CA SER A 176 -4.81 -19.93 -14.18
C SER A 176 -4.48 -21.36 -14.60
N SER A 177 -3.42 -21.94 -14.02
CA SER A 177 -3.03 -23.34 -14.17
C SER A 177 -2.10 -23.78 -13.04
N ILE A 178 -2.07 -25.08 -12.73
CA ILE A 178 -1.19 -25.67 -11.73
C ILE A 178 -0.51 -26.91 -12.32
N HIS A 179 0.76 -27.12 -12.00
CA HIS A 179 1.56 -28.17 -12.63
C HIS A 179 1.09 -29.60 -12.28
N ASN A 180 0.56 -29.83 -11.06
CA ASN A 180 0.36 -31.17 -10.48
C ASN A 180 -1.05 -31.51 -9.94
N GLY A 181 -2.10 -30.69 -10.15
CA GLY A 181 -3.43 -30.98 -9.59
C GLY A 181 -4.25 -29.73 -9.27
N GLU A 182 -5.40 -29.93 -8.59
CA GLU A 182 -6.53 -28.99 -8.41
C GLU A 182 -6.19 -27.49 -8.37
N ASN A 183 -6.97 -26.68 -9.12
CA ASN A 183 -6.81 -25.24 -9.40
C ASN A 183 -6.87 -24.27 -8.18
N LYS A 184 -6.84 -24.78 -6.95
CA LYS A 184 -7.07 -24.00 -5.72
C LYS A 184 -5.96 -24.24 -4.71
N ILE A 185 -5.31 -23.17 -4.27
CA ILE A 185 -4.31 -23.18 -3.20
C ILE A 185 -4.66 -22.09 -2.20
N SER A 186 -4.51 -22.39 -0.91
CA SER A 186 -4.61 -21.38 0.14
C SER A 186 -3.42 -20.42 0.04
N SER A 187 -3.67 -19.12 0.12
CA SER A 187 -2.69 -18.04 -0.02
C SER A 187 -1.53 -18.10 0.96
N VAL A 188 -1.71 -18.78 2.09
CA VAL A 188 -0.66 -19.02 3.07
C VAL A 188 -0.41 -20.51 3.10
N THR A 189 0.62 -20.93 2.36
CA THR A 189 1.38 -22.09 2.81
C THR A 189 2.15 -21.62 4.04
N VAL A 190 1.71 -22.03 5.23
CA VAL A 190 2.36 -21.79 6.53
C VAL A 190 3.87 -22.14 6.49
N ASP A 191 4.29 -22.92 5.49
CA ASP A 191 5.68 -23.17 5.17
C ASP A 191 6.12 -22.40 3.91
N PRO A 192 7.04 -21.41 4.01
CA PRO A 192 7.61 -20.70 2.86
C PRO A 192 8.40 -21.60 1.90
N ARG A 193 8.56 -22.89 2.23
CA ARG A 193 9.18 -23.91 1.35
C ARG A 193 8.19 -24.54 0.38
N GLN A 194 6.88 -24.36 0.55
CA GLN A 194 5.88 -24.96 -0.33
C GLN A 194 5.50 -23.96 -1.43
N CYS A 195 6.22 -24.01 -2.54
CA CYS A 195 5.93 -23.15 -3.69
C CYS A 195 5.04 -23.87 -4.70
N VAL A 196 4.10 -23.13 -5.29
CA VAL A 196 3.28 -23.65 -6.39
C VAL A 196 3.76 -23.10 -7.72
N ARG A 197 3.84 -24.01 -8.70
CA ARG A 197 4.24 -23.73 -10.07
C ARG A 197 3.04 -23.81 -11.02
N THR A 198 2.91 -22.80 -11.87
CA THR A 198 1.95 -22.79 -12.99
C THR A 198 2.41 -23.73 -14.12
N TYR A 199 1.48 -24.21 -14.94
CA TYR A 199 1.78 -25.18 -16.00
C TYR A 199 2.33 -24.50 -17.26
N TYR A 200 3.65 -24.32 -17.33
CA TYR A 200 4.33 -23.56 -18.39
C TYR A 200 4.02 -24.00 -19.84
N ARG A 201 3.69 -25.27 -20.11
CA ARG A 201 3.50 -25.76 -21.48
C ARG A 201 2.16 -25.35 -22.11
N ARG A 202 1.10 -25.19 -21.31
CA ARG A 202 -0.25 -24.81 -21.80
C ARG A 202 -0.61 -23.37 -21.45
N ASP A 203 0.01 -22.81 -20.42
CA ASP A 203 -0.34 -21.51 -19.90
C ASP A 203 0.78 -20.50 -20.10
N ARG A 204 0.72 -19.81 -21.24
CA ARG A 204 1.70 -18.76 -21.59
C ARG A 204 1.45 -17.44 -20.85
N ASN A 205 0.29 -17.30 -20.21
CA ASN A 205 -0.19 -16.09 -19.57
C ASN A 205 -0.59 -16.41 -18.14
N SER A 206 0.30 -17.09 -17.42
CA SER A 206 -0.07 -17.65 -16.13
C SER A 206 -0.30 -16.55 -15.10
N SER A 207 -1.29 -16.72 -14.23
CA SER A 207 -1.66 -15.72 -13.23
C SER A 207 -2.06 -16.37 -11.92
N VAL A 208 -1.79 -15.65 -10.84
CA VAL A 208 -2.26 -15.90 -9.48
C VAL A 208 -3.12 -14.71 -9.08
N GLU A 209 -4.34 -14.95 -8.64
CA GLU A 209 -5.27 -13.90 -8.21
C GLU A 209 -5.75 -14.17 -6.79
N LEU A 210 -5.60 -13.16 -5.94
CA LEU A 210 -6.20 -13.09 -4.63
C LEU A 210 -7.48 -12.25 -4.71
N LEU A 211 -8.59 -12.86 -4.34
CA LEU A 211 -9.86 -12.15 -4.13
C LEU A 211 -9.95 -11.72 -2.67
N LEU A 212 -10.30 -10.45 -2.44
CA LEU A 212 -10.51 -9.92 -1.11
C LEU A 212 -12.03 -9.79 -0.88
N ASP A 213 -12.51 -10.36 0.22
CA ASP A 213 -13.96 -10.41 0.51
C ASP A 213 -14.55 -9.06 0.94
N ALA A 214 -13.67 -8.12 1.30
CA ALA A 214 -14.02 -6.75 1.60
C ALA A 214 -13.14 -5.77 0.83
N ARG A 215 -13.49 -4.49 0.95
CA ARG A 215 -12.63 -3.40 0.47
C ARG A 215 -11.62 -3.09 1.55
N PHE A 216 -10.35 -3.15 1.20
CA PHE A 216 -9.25 -2.87 2.10
C PHE A 216 -8.42 -1.71 1.59
N PHE A 217 -7.88 -0.93 2.50
CA PHE A 217 -6.79 -0.03 2.19
C PHE A 217 -5.49 -0.83 2.14
N VAL A 218 -4.84 -0.95 0.98
CA VAL A 218 -3.62 -1.74 0.81
C VAL A 218 -2.41 -0.82 0.68
N GLU A 219 -1.41 -1.06 1.52
CA GLU A 219 -0.19 -0.26 1.62
C GLU A 219 0.96 -0.94 0.86
N LYS A 220 1.05 -2.27 0.95
CA LYS A 220 2.15 -3.05 0.42
C LYS A 220 1.68 -4.40 -0.09
N ILE A 221 2.19 -4.83 -1.23
CA ILE A 221 2.10 -6.22 -1.69
C ILE A 221 3.51 -6.81 -1.64
N SER A 222 3.67 -8.00 -1.08
CA SER A 222 4.94 -8.74 -1.13
C SER A 222 4.72 -10.07 -1.84
N VAL A 223 5.52 -10.34 -2.86
CA VAL A 223 5.48 -11.59 -3.62
C VAL A 223 6.76 -12.37 -3.32
N TRP A 224 6.59 -13.55 -2.74
CA TRP A 224 7.68 -14.47 -2.45
C TRP A 224 7.74 -15.56 -3.51
N ASN A 225 8.96 -15.83 -3.96
CA ASN A 225 9.22 -16.73 -5.06
C ASN A 225 10.34 -17.69 -4.71
N GLU A 226 10.33 -18.85 -5.38
CA GLU A 226 11.22 -19.96 -5.10
C GLU A 226 12.63 -19.59 -5.55
N GLN A 227 13.62 -19.80 -4.68
CA GLN A 227 15.02 -19.63 -5.01
C GLN A 227 15.50 -20.81 -5.88
N ASP A 228 15.00 -20.90 -7.10
CA ASP A 228 15.38 -21.92 -8.06
C ASP A 228 16.45 -21.34 -9.02
N PRO A 229 17.66 -21.91 -9.10
CA PRO A 229 18.70 -21.47 -10.03
C PRO A 229 18.36 -21.75 -11.51
N LEU A 230 17.25 -22.43 -11.82
CA LEU A 230 16.90 -22.80 -13.19
C LEU A 230 16.43 -21.60 -14.05
N SER A 231 17.01 -21.49 -15.24
CA SER A 231 16.77 -20.42 -16.25
C SER A 231 15.36 -20.36 -16.89
N GLU A 232 14.41 -21.17 -16.42
CA GLU A 232 13.07 -21.32 -17.01
C GLU A 232 11.99 -20.49 -16.30
N ARG A 233 12.38 -19.67 -15.33
CA ARG A 233 11.47 -18.85 -14.55
C ARG A 233 11.01 -17.62 -15.35
N VAL A 234 9.88 -17.04 -14.97
CA VAL A 234 9.39 -15.79 -15.55
C VAL A 234 10.29 -14.61 -15.11
N ASP A 235 10.89 -13.90 -16.07
CA ASP A 235 11.67 -12.67 -15.80
C ASP A 235 10.76 -11.44 -15.54
N TYR A 236 9.51 -11.50 -16.01
CA TYR A 236 8.59 -10.35 -16.00
C TYR A 236 7.19 -10.76 -15.56
N PHE A 237 6.68 -10.15 -14.50
CA PHE A 237 5.28 -10.26 -14.13
C PHE A 237 4.68 -8.86 -13.98
N GLU A 238 3.39 -8.79 -14.24
CA GLU A 238 2.54 -7.64 -14.11
C GLU A 238 1.69 -7.81 -12.86
N ILE A 239 1.58 -6.77 -12.03
CA ILE A 239 0.64 -6.77 -10.92
C ILE A 239 -0.50 -5.83 -11.26
N ARG A 240 -1.68 -6.41 -11.40
CA ARG A 240 -2.93 -5.68 -11.60
C ARG A 240 -3.71 -5.69 -10.30
N TRP A 241 -4.26 -4.55 -9.94
CA TRP A 241 -5.24 -4.48 -8.86
C TRP A 241 -6.48 -3.73 -9.33
N LEU A 242 -7.63 -4.13 -8.80
CA LEU A 242 -8.90 -3.51 -9.15
C LEU A 242 -9.19 -2.37 -8.17
N TYR A 243 -9.02 -1.13 -8.65
CA TYR A 243 -9.55 0.08 -8.00
C TYR A 243 -10.28 0.96 -9.02
N ARG A 244 -11.55 1.32 -8.74
CA ARG A 244 -12.36 2.33 -9.49
C ARG A 244 -12.11 2.36 -11.01
N ASN A 245 -12.21 1.20 -11.67
CA ASN A 245 -11.93 0.96 -13.10
C ASN A 245 -10.43 0.81 -13.47
N LEU A 246 -9.78 -0.22 -12.91
CA LEU A 246 -8.48 -0.79 -13.31
C LEU A 246 -7.30 0.20 -13.27
N THR A 247 -6.49 0.11 -12.22
CA THR A 247 -5.12 0.64 -12.25
C THR A 247 -4.16 -0.52 -12.49
N GLU A 248 -3.44 -0.47 -13.60
CA GLU A 248 -2.42 -1.47 -13.94
C GLU A 248 -1.04 -0.88 -13.63
N ALA A 249 -0.24 -1.57 -12.82
CA ALA A 249 1.16 -1.24 -12.65
C ALA A 249 2.03 -2.35 -13.24
N PHE A 250 2.93 -1.94 -14.13
CA PHE A 250 3.85 -2.85 -14.81
C PHE A 250 5.17 -2.85 -14.07
N TYR A 251 5.62 -4.04 -13.67
CA TYR A 251 6.92 -4.22 -13.06
C TYR A 251 7.79 -5.13 -13.93
N SER A 252 9.08 -4.81 -13.98
CA SER A 252 10.10 -5.64 -14.61
C SER A 252 11.10 -5.94 -13.52
N LEU A 253 11.25 -7.21 -13.15
CA LEU A 253 12.08 -7.56 -12.01
C LEU A 253 13.36 -8.28 -12.39
N ASP A 254 14.33 -8.15 -11.50
CA ASP A 254 15.54 -8.94 -11.48
C ASP A 254 15.20 -10.29 -10.82
N VAL A 255 15.36 -11.38 -11.57
CA VAL A 255 15.11 -12.78 -11.14
C VAL A 255 15.97 -13.23 -9.96
N THR A 256 16.94 -12.43 -9.53
CA THR A 256 17.84 -12.77 -8.43
C THR A 256 17.25 -12.60 -7.02
N LYS A 257 16.18 -11.81 -6.84
CA LYS A 257 15.54 -11.66 -5.52
C LYS A 257 14.45 -12.72 -5.29
N ASN A 258 14.34 -13.18 -4.05
CA ASN A 258 13.29 -14.12 -3.61
C ASN A 258 12.02 -13.39 -3.16
N GLU A 259 12.18 -12.18 -2.62
CA GLU A 259 11.08 -11.34 -2.17
C GLU A 259 11.02 -10.08 -3.02
N TYR A 260 9.80 -9.72 -3.41
CA TYR A 260 9.52 -8.50 -4.15
C TYR A 260 8.44 -7.70 -3.43
N GLU A 261 8.81 -6.54 -2.91
CA GLU A 261 7.88 -5.63 -2.24
C GLU A 261 7.44 -4.52 -3.20
N PHE A 262 6.13 -4.30 -3.27
CA PHE A 262 5.49 -3.25 -4.06
C PHE A 262 4.75 -2.34 -3.11
N LEU A 263 5.19 -1.09 -3.03
CA LEU A 263 4.49 -0.04 -2.30
C LEU A 263 3.45 0.57 -3.23
N LEU A 264 2.20 0.64 -2.77
CA LEU A 264 1.15 1.22 -3.59
C LEU A 264 1.18 2.75 -3.44
N PRO A 265 1.13 3.49 -4.56
CA PRO A 265 1.07 4.95 -4.53
C PRO A 265 -0.31 5.39 -4.04
N GLU A 266 -0.31 6.28 -3.05
CA GLU A 266 -1.53 6.82 -2.41
C GLU A 266 -2.45 5.73 -1.84
N ARG A 267 -3.44 6.11 -1.03
CA ARG A 267 -4.19 5.13 -0.24
C ARG A 267 -5.13 4.25 -1.10
N ALA A 268 -4.60 3.22 -1.77
CA ALA A 268 -5.33 2.39 -2.72
C ALA A 268 -6.33 1.49 -2.01
N VAL A 269 -7.61 1.61 -2.37
CA VAL A 269 -8.68 0.76 -1.83
C VAL A 269 -8.90 -0.41 -2.77
N LEU A 270 -8.49 -1.62 -2.40
CA LEU A 270 -8.54 -2.78 -3.27
C LEU A 270 -9.67 -3.73 -2.88
N SER A 271 -10.22 -4.41 -3.88
CA SER A 271 -11.10 -5.58 -3.71
C SER A 271 -10.49 -6.86 -4.29
N SER A 272 -9.43 -6.76 -5.09
CA SER A 272 -8.65 -7.92 -5.54
C SER A 272 -7.24 -7.52 -5.97
N VAL A 273 -6.32 -8.47 -5.87
CA VAL A 273 -4.93 -8.36 -6.33
C VAL A 273 -4.65 -9.52 -7.27
N ARG A 274 -4.22 -9.23 -8.50
CA ARG A 274 -3.89 -10.23 -9.52
C ARG A 274 -2.45 -10.06 -9.99
N VAL A 275 -1.63 -11.08 -9.76
CA VAL A 275 -0.26 -11.19 -10.27
C VAL A 275 -0.29 -12.03 -11.55
N ARG A 276 0.20 -11.50 -12.67
CA ARG A 276 0.17 -12.16 -13.97
C ARG A 276 1.56 -12.20 -14.59
N SER A 277 2.03 -13.36 -14.99
CA SER A 277 3.20 -13.48 -15.86
C SER A 277 2.86 -13.09 -17.29
N PHE A 278 3.83 -12.50 -17.99
CA PHE A 278 3.76 -12.36 -19.43
C PHE A 278 5.10 -12.68 -20.06
N ALA A 279 5.09 -13.46 -21.14
CA ALA A 279 6.29 -13.70 -21.94
C ALA A 279 6.51 -12.52 -22.89
N LEU A 280 7.71 -11.91 -22.87
CA LEU A 280 8.09 -10.98 -23.92
C LEU A 280 8.11 -11.73 -25.26
N LYS A 281 7.48 -11.15 -26.30
CA LYS A 281 7.29 -11.76 -27.63
C LYS A 281 8.56 -12.35 -28.27
N LYS A 282 9.74 -11.91 -27.84
CA LYS A 282 11.04 -12.35 -28.36
C LYS A 282 11.53 -13.66 -27.75
N ASP A 283 11.01 -14.05 -26.58
CA ASP A 283 11.42 -15.28 -25.92
C ASP A 283 10.41 -16.40 -26.17
N ARG A 284 10.87 -17.46 -26.87
CA ARG A 284 10.03 -18.62 -27.21
C ARG A 284 10.04 -19.68 -26.12
N LYS A 285 10.87 -19.53 -25.09
CA LYS A 285 10.91 -20.50 -24.00
C LYS A 285 9.66 -20.34 -23.14
N PRO A 286 8.87 -21.41 -22.95
CA PRO A 286 7.75 -21.37 -22.02
C PRO A 286 8.30 -21.20 -20.60
N ARG A 287 7.78 -20.23 -19.87
CA ARG A 287 8.21 -19.89 -18.51
C ARG A 287 7.06 -20.14 -17.55
N TYR A 288 7.36 -20.65 -16.36
CA TYR A 288 6.36 -20.80 -15.30
C TYR A 288 6.46 -19.66 -14.30
N LEU A 289 5.30 -19.21 -13.84
CA LEU A 289 5.17 -18.46 -12.60
C LEU A 289 5.25 -19.45 -11.44
N THR A 290 6.17 -19.20 -10.53
CA THR A 290 6.19 -19.80 -9.20
C THR A 290 5.77 -18.74 -8.19
N SER A 291 4.93 -19.12 -7.24
CA SER A 291 4.56 -18.30 -6.08
C SER A 291 4.70 -19.17 -4.85
N CYS A 292 5.53 -18.75 -3.89
CA CYS A 292 5.64 -19.41 -2.59
C CYS A 292 4.72 -18.75 -1.58
N ASP A 293 4.65 -17.42 -1.60
CA ASP A 293 3.78 -16.68 -0.73
C ASP A 293 3.34 -15.38 -1.41
N LEU A 294 2.14 -14.93 -1.10
CA LEU A 294 1.61 -13.64 -1.53
C LEU A 294 1.05 -12.94 -0.31
N HIS A 295 1.78 -11.94 0.19
CA HIS A 295 1.30 -11.11 1.28
C HIS A 295 0.69 -9.83 0.73
N VAL A 296 -0.47 -9.46 1.27
CA VAL A 296 -1.12 -8.19 0.94
C VAL A 296 -1.35 -7.45 2.23
N TYR A 297 -0.50 -6.47 2.51
CA TYR A 297 -0.54 -5.73 3.75
C TYR A 297 -1.43 -4.49 3.63
N GLY A 298 -2.39 -4.40 4.54
CA GLY A 298 -3.35 -3.30 4.55
C GLY A 298 -4.18 -3.21 5.82
N ASP A 299 -5.23 -2.41 5.77
CA ASP A 299 -6.19 -2.26 6.86
C ASP A 299 -7.61 -2.07 6.32
N CYS A 300 -8.60 -2.02 7.21
CA CYS A 300 -9.97 -1.73 6.82
C CYS A 300 -10.05 -0.33 6.18
N VAL A 301 -10.90 -0.20 5.17
CA VAL A 301 -11.35 1.13 4.75
C VAL A 301 -12.09 1.79 5.90
N ALA A 302 -12.01 3.11 6.00
CA ALA A 302 -12.78 3.89 6.95
C ALA A 302 -14.27 3.46 6.94
N GLU A 303 -14.93 3.64 8.07
CA GLU A 303 -16.26 3.11 8.43
C GLU A 303 -16.32 1.65 8.83
N ASN A 304 -15.30 0.85 8.51
CA ASN A 304 -15.28 -0.58 8.78
C ASN A 304 -14.18 -0.97 9.78
N TYR A 305 -14.43 -2.02 10.57
CA TYR A 305 -13.45 -2.63 11.47
C TYR A 305 -13.73 -4.12 11.68
N GLY A 306 -12.92 -4.75 12.52
CA GLY A 306 -12.91 -6.19 12.72
C GLY A 306 -11.92 -6.85 11.77
N ILE A 307 -11.60 -8.11 12.06
CA ILE A 307 -10.59 -8.85 11.31
C ILE A 307 -11.01 -8.97 9.84
N ASP A 308 -12.29 -9.27 9.59
CA ASP A 308 -12.91 -9.28 8.25
C ASP A 308 -13.37 -7.91 7.70
N CYS A 309 -13.21 -6.83 8.47
CA CYS A 309 -13.70 -5.50 8.07
C CYS A 309 -15.20 -5.41 7.77
N GLU A 310 -16.03 -6.25 8.40
CA GLU A 310 -17.48 -6.24 8.20
C GLU A 310 -18.22 -5.36 9.22
N LYS A 311 -17.63 -5.15 10.40
CA LYS A 311 -18.28 -4.38 11.47
C LYS A 311 -18.18 -2.90 11.19
N LYS A 312 -19.22 -2.14 11.54
CA LYS A 312 -19.29 -0.69 11.28
C LYS A 312 -18.84 0.12 12.49
N CYS A 313 -17.88 1.03 12.30
CA CYS A 313 -17.48 1.97 13.34
C CYS A 313 -18.68 2.75 13.87
N ILE A 314 -18.70 2.99 15.18
CA ILE A 314 -19.78 3.73 15.84
C ILE A 314 -19.86 5.16 15.26
N LEU A 315 -21.07 5.70 15.12
CA LEU A 315 -21.31 7.02 14.52
C LEU A 315 -20.65 8.18 15.28
N SER A 316 -20.33 7.99 16.57
CA SER A 316 -19.62 8.95 17.40
C SER A 316 -18.12 9.02 17.11
N CYS A 317 -17.55 8.02 16.41
CA CYS A 317 -16.21 8.13 15.86
C CYS A 317 -16.20 9.24 14.79
N MET A 318 -15.22 10.15 14.87
CA MET A 318 -14.97 11.15 13.84
C MET A 318 -14.59 10.44 12.54
N GLU A 319 -15.21 10.85 11.44
CA GLU A 319 -15.03 10.24 10.10
C GLU A 319 -15.33 8.73 10.05
N ARG A 320 -15.96 8.17 11.11
CA ARG A 320 -16.15 6.73 11.30
C ARG A 320 -14.84 5.94 11.17
N ASP A 321 -13.74 6.51 11.67
CA ASP A 321 -12.40 5.89 11.68
C ASP A 321 -12.17 5.20 13.04
N CYS A 322 -12.06 3.87 13.04
CA CYS A 322 -11.84 3.08 14.24
C CYS A 322 -10.81 1.97 14.02
N TYR A 323 -10.23 1.48 15.11
CA TYR A 323 -9.27 0.38 15.14
C TYR A 323 -9.92 -0.96 14.82
N LEU A 324 -9.07 -1.97 14.61
CA LEU A 324 -9.46 -3.36 14.42
C LEU A 324 -10.45 -3.88 15.48
N ASN A 325 -10.33 -3.42 16.73
CA ASN A 325 -11.21 -3.80 17.84
C ASN A 325 -12.41 -2.84 18.06
N GLY A 326 -12.62 -1.87 17.16
CA GLY A 326 -13.73 -0.92 17.20
C GLY A 326 -13.48 0.34 18.04
N ILE A 327 -12.32 0.48 18.67
CA ILE A 327 -11.94 1.70 19.40
C ILE A 327 -11.83 2.86 18.41
N CYS A 328 -12.53 3.97 18.64
CA CYS A 328 -12.48 5.11 17.74
C CYS A 328 -11.08 5.74 17.74
N ARG A 329 -10.55 6.06 16.55
CA ARG A 329 -9.27 6.77 16.45
C ARG A 329 -9.38 8.24 16.88
N LYS A 330 -10.57 8.82 16.71
CA LYS A 330 -10.91 10.17 17.19
C LYS A 330 -12.41 10.24 17.49
N CYS A 331 -12.78 10.92 18.57
CA CYS A 331 -14.18 11.20 18.87
C CYS A 331 -14.67 12.47 18.18
N ARG A 332 -15.95 12.50 17.80
CA ARG A 332 -16.63 13.75 17.44
C ARG A 332 -16.64 14.69 18.65
N PRO A 333 -16.73 16.02 18.44
CA PRO A 333 -16.86 16.96 19.55
C PRO A 333 -17.99 16.56 20.51
N ARG A 334 -17.72 16.66 21.82
CA ARG A 334 -18.61 16.26 22.94
C ARG A 334 -18.73 14.76 23.22
N TRP A 335 -17.93 13.93 22.58
CA TRP A 335 -17.84 12.50 22.87
C TRP A 335 -16.45 12.14 23.39
N ALA A 336 -16.39 11.16 24.30
CA ALA A 336 -15.16 10.69 24.93
C ALA A 336 -15.21 9.17 25.19
N GLY A 337 -14.10 8.64 25.72
CA GLY A 337 -13.92 7.21 25.98
C GLY A 337 -13.42 6.45 24.75
N ALA A 338 -13.02 5.19 24.96
CA ALA A 338 -12.42 4.35 23.91
C ALA A 338 -13.35 4.16 22.70
N GLN A 339 -14.65 4.11 22.91
CA GLN A 339 -15.66 3.95 21.86
C GLN A 339 -16.43 5.24 21.54
N CYS A 340 -16.00 6.38 22.09
CA CYS A 340 -16.71 7.66 21.96
C CYS A 340 -18.19 7.56 22.37
N LEU A 341 -18.51 6.74 23.38
CA LEU A 341 -19.88 6.58 23.88
C LEU A 341 -20.14 7.42 25.12
N ASP A 342 -19.09 7.89 25.78
CA ASP A 342 -19.22 8.75 26.94
C ASP A 342 -19.58 10.14 26.41
N ALA A 343 -20.85 10.51 26.53
CA ALA A 343 -21.23 11.89 26.34
C ALA A 343 -20.41 12.72 27.33
N MET A 344 -19.61 13.65 26.82
CA MET A 344 -19.05 14.69 27.67
C MET A 344 -20.26 15.46 28.17
N HIS A 345 -20.73 15.11 29.38
CA HIS A 345 -21.63 15.99 30.12
C HIS A 345 -20.99 17.37 30.04
N ALA A 346 -21.77 18.35 29.59
CA ALA A 346 -21.35 19.71 29.32
C ALA A 346 -20.92 20.42 30.62
N ARG A 347 -19.90 19.90 31.30
CA ARG A 347 -19.06 20.64 32.22
C ARG A 347 -18.17 21.48 31.34
N SER A 348 -18.34 22.78 31.46
CA SER A 348 -17.61 23.87 30.80
C SER A 348 -16.08 23.81 30.95
N ASP A 349 -15.51 22.81 31.61
CA ASP A 349 -14.16 22.88 32.18
C ASP A 349 -13.20 21.82 31.64
N ILE A 350 -13.59 20.97 30.66
CA ILE A 350 -12.66 20.02 30.01
C ILE A 350 -12.36 20.49 28.59
N THR A 351 -11.29 21.25 28.45
CA THR A 351 -10.67 21.54 27.14
C THR A 351 -9.99 20.27 26.62
N VAL A 352 -10.58 19.67 25.58
CA VAL A 352 -9.85 18.73 24.73
C VAL A 352 -8.72 19.51 24.06
N GLU A 353 -7.47 19.30 24.49
CA GLU A 353 -6.30 19.84 23.78
C GLU A 353 -6.16 19.09 22.44
N GLU A 354 -6.87 19.55 21.41
CA GLU A 354 -6.43 19.33 20.04
C GLU A 354 -5.20 20.22 19.82
N LYS A 355 -4.05 19.75 20.32
CA LYS A 355 -2.78 20.41 20.07
C LYS A 355 -2.39 20.09 18.63
N SER A 356 -2.90 20.87 17.68
CA SER A 356 -2.22 21.04 16.40
C SER A 356 -0.89 21.69 16.72
N ILE A 357 0.14 20.87 16.99
CA ILE A 357 1.50 21.37 17.09
C ILE A 357 1.86 21.79 15.66
N ASN A 358 1.60 23.04 15.33
CA ASN A 358 2.39 23.70 14.30
C ASN A 358 3.82 23.62 14.84
N LEU A 359 4.64 22.77 14.24
CA LEU A 359 6.08 22.83 14.44
C LEU A 359 6.55 24.17 13.83
N ASP A 360 6.38 25.26 14.57
CA ASP A 360 7.13 26.47 14.31
C ASP A 360 8.59 26.13 14.60
N THR A 361 9.39 26.13 13.54
CA THR A 361 10.80 25.72 13.48
C THR A 361 11.76 26.68 14.20
N ASN A 362 11.29 27.46 15.16
CA ASN A 362 12.10 28.41 15.91
C ASN A 362 11.95 28.20 17.43
N ASP A 363 12.89 27.48 18.04
CA ASP A 363 13.35 27.84 19.38
C ASP A 363 14.78 27.32 19.69
N THR A 364 15.70 28.29 19.57
CA THR A 364 16.85 28.60 20.44
C THR A 364 17.76 27.49 20.98
N LEU A 365 18.95 27.38 20.36
CA LEU A 365 20.19 26.90 20.97
C LEU A 365 21.21 28.06 20.96
N THR A 366 21.69 28.41 22.16
CA THR A 366 22.89 29.20 22.53
C THR A 366 23.22 30.50 21.78
N THR A 367 23.27 31.59 22.55
CA THR A 367 23.92 32.87 22.27
C THR A 367 25.28 32.75 21.58
N LEU A 368 25.31 33.03 20.27
CA LEU A 368 26.47 33.57 19.55
C LEU A 368 26.06 34.96 19.06
N GLN A 369 26.75 35.99 19.53
CA GLN A 369 26.62 37.35 19.02
C GLN A 369 26.91 37.34 17.51
N TYR A 370 25.88 37.56 16.70
CA TYR A 370 26.02 37.78 15.28
C TYR A 370 25.50 39.18 14.96
N SER A 371 26.37 39.99 14.37
CA SER A 371 26.12 41.36 13.93
C SER A 371 24.95 41.42 12.95
N GLU A 372 24.11 42.46 13.09
CA GLU A 372 22.98 42.75 12.21
C GLU A 372 23.34 42.66 10.72
N PRO A 373 22.64 41.84 9.91
CA PRO A 373 22.78 41.92 8.47
C PRO A 373 22.04 43.16 7.96
N LYS A 374 22.79 44.06 7.31
CA LYS A 374 22.25 45.15 6.48
C LYS A 374 21.15 44.62 5.56
N LYS A 375 19.98 45.25 5.61
CA LYS A 375 18.89 45.07 4.66
C LYS A 375 19.41 45.30 3.24
N VAL A 376 19.64 44.22 2.49
CA VAL A 376 19.84 44.29 1.05
C VAL A 376 18.45 44.28 0.40
N PRO A 377 18.11 45.26 -0.46
CA PRO A 377 16.82 45.28 -1.13
C PRO A 377 16.72 44.07 -2.06
N MET A 378 15.73 43.20 -1.79
CA MET A 378 15.36 42.11 -2.68
C MET A 378 14.86 42.69 -4.01
N ARG A 379 15.70 42.57 -5.04
CA ARG A 379 15.36 42.86 -6.42
C ARG A 379 14.38 41.79 -6.91
N SER A 380 13.11 42.16 -7.04
CA SER A 380 12.06 41.31 -7.63
C SER A 380 12.49 40.85 -9.04
N ARG A 381 12.96 39.62 -9.17
CA ARG A 381 13.23 39.01 -10.48
C ARG A 381 11.87 38.76 -11.15
N SER A 382 11.58 39.60 -12.13
CA SER A 382 10.42 39.57 -13.01
C SER A 382 10.14 38.15 -13.52
N PHE A 383 9.08 37.53 -12.98
CA PHE A 383 8.48 36.27 -13.45
C PHE A 383 7.99 36.32 -14.90
N GLY A 384 7.97 37.49 -15.54
CA GLY A 384 7.47 37.67 -16.91
C GLY A 384 8.30 36.98 -18.00
N SER A 385 9.55 36.59 -17.75
CA SER A 385 10.40 35.97 -18.80
C SER A 385 10.09 34.49 -19.02
N ILE A 386 9.88 33.74 -17.94
CA ILE A 386 9.58 32.29 -18.01
C ILE A 386 8.18 32.06 -18.60
N TRP A 387 7.22 32.92 -18.25
CA TRP A 387 5.87 32.86 -18.80
C TRP A 387 5.84 33.08 -20.32
N LYS A 388 6.67 34.03 -20.83
CA LYS A 388 6.78 34.27 -22.28
C LYS A 388 7.36 33.07 -23.03
N LEU A 389 8.34 32.38 -22.45
CA LEU A 389 8.90 31.14 -23.01
C LEU A 389 7.86 30.01 -23.06
N PHE A 390 7.06 29.86 -22.01
CA PHE A 390 6.00 28.85 -21.96
C PHE A 390 4.92 29.09 -23.03
N VAL A 391 4.48 30.34 -23.20
CA VAL A 391 3.50 30.71 -24.24
C VAL A 391 4.09 30.51 -25.65
N ALA A 392 5.36 30.87 -25.87
CA ALA A 392 6.02 30.64 -27.15
C ALA A 392 6.12 29.14 -27.50
N LEU A 393 6.41 28.28 -26.52
CA LEU A 393 6.46 26.83 -26.70
C LEU A 393 5.09 26.25 -27.08
N LEU A 394 4.01 26.70 -26.42
CA LEU A 394 2.65 26.25 -26.75
C LEU A 394 2.23 26.65 -28.16
N VAL A 395 2.54 27.87 -28.59
CA VAL A 395 2.26 28.32 -29.97
C VAL A 395 3.04 27.46 -30.97
N PHE A 396 4.31 27.16 -30.69
CA PHE A 396 5.14 26.31 -31.55
C PHE A 396 4.55 24.89 -31.70
N ILE A 397 4.16 24.25 -30.60
CA ILE A 397 3.54 22.92 -30.61
C ILE A 397 2.23 22.94 -31.42
N MET A 398 1.39 23.96 -31.22
CA MET A 398 0.14 24.09 -31.98
C MET A 398 0.39 24.28 -33.48
N THR A 399 1.40 25.06 -33.87
CA THR A 399 1.76 25.20 -35.29
C THR A 399 2.26 23.89 -35.91
N LEU A 400 3.04 23.09 -35.17
CA LEU A 400 3.47 21.76 -35.63
C LEU A 400 2.29 20.81 -35.83
N ILE A 401 1.32 20.81 -34.91
CA ILE A 401 0.11 19.99 -35.03
C ILE A 401 -0.67 20.37 -36.29
N ILE A 402 -0.89 21.67 -36.52
CA ILE A 402 -1.59 22.17 -37.71
C ILE A 402 -0.84 21.76 -38.99
N PHE A 403 0.49 21.88 -39.00
CA PHE A 403 1.30 21.50 -40.15
C PHE A 403 1.25 19.99 -40.43
N CYS A 404 1.25 19.16 -39.38
CA CYS A 404 1.04 17.71 -39.50
C CYS A 404 -0.34 17.38 -40.10
N PHE A 405 -1.40 18.06 -39.66
CA PHE A 405 -2.74 17.88 -40.24
C PHE A 405 -2.78 18.26 -41.72
N TRP A 406 -2.11 19.35 -42.10
CA TRP A 406 -2.04 19.79 -43.49
C TRP A 406 -1.33 18.76 -44.38
N PHE A 407 -0.19 18.23 -43.93
CA PHE A 407 0.53 17.16 -44.63
C PHE A 407 -0.28 15.86 -44.75
N LEU A 408 -1.06 15.51 -43.71
CA LEU A 408 -1.94 14.34 -43.76
C LEU A 408 -3.10 14.52 -44.73
N GLN A 409 -3.64 15.74 -44.87
CA GLN A 409 -4.66 16.04 -45.86
C GLN A 409 -4.11 15.98 -47.29
N ASP A 410 -2.90 16.52 -47.53
CA ASP A 410 -2.29 16.49 -48.85
C ASP A 410 -2.01 15.05 -49.32
N LYS A 411 -1.53 14.18 -48.43
CA LYS A 411 -1.40 12.74 -48.74
C LYS A 411 -2.72 12.09 -49.14
N LYS A 412 -3.81 12.37 -48.42
CA LYS A 412 -5.13 11.85 -48.77
C LYS A 412 -5.60 12.36 -50.14
N HIS A 413 -5.29 13.62 -50.47
CA HIS A 413 -5.65 14.20 -51.76
C HIS A 413 -4.86 13.57 -52.91
N GLN A 414 -3.55 13.38 -52.73
CA GLN A 414 -2.68 12.70 -53.71
C GLN A 414 -3.11 11.25 -53.96
N ASP A 415 -3.46 10.50 -52.91
CA ASP A 415 -3.96 9.13 -53.04
C ASP A 415 -5.31 9.08 -53.76
N TYR A 416 -6.17 10.08 -53.55
CA TYR A 416 -7.44 10.21 -54.28
C TYR A 416 -7.21 10.48 -55.77
N ILE A 417 -6.33 11.44 -56.12
CA ILE A 417 -6.00 11.74 -57.53
C ILE A 417 -5.40 10.51 -58.22
N ARG A 418 -4.52 9.77 -57.54
CA ARG A 418 -3.92 8.54 -58.07
C ARG A 418 -4.97 7.45 -58.34
N LYS A 419 -5.99 7.31 -57.49
CA LYS A 419 -7.10 6.36 -57.72
C LYS A 419 -8.00 6.77 -58.89
N VAL A 420 -8.28 8.07 -59.03
CA VAL A 420 -9.12 8.58 -60.13
C VAL A 420 -8.41 8.44 -61.48
N SER A 421 -7.10 8.74 -61.55
CA SER A 421 -6.34 8.59 -62.79
C SER A 421 -6.25 7.14 -63.26
N GLN A 422 -6.06 6.18 -62.35
CA GLN A 422 -6.06 4.75 -62.67
C GLN A 422 -7.40 4.28 -63.24
N ASN A 423 -8.53 4.78 -62.71
CA ASN A 423 -9.86 4.45 -63.24
C ASN A 423 -10.11 5.06 -64.63
N TYR A 424 -9.60 6.27 -64.90
CA TYR A 424 -9.72 6.89 -66.22
C TYR A 424 -8.96 6.12 -67.30
N PHE A 425 -7.72 5.68 -67.00
CA PHE A 425 -6.93 4.86 -67.93
C PHE A 425 -7.58 3.49 -68.18
N ARG A 426 -8.17 2.86 -67.16
CA ARG A 426 -8.84 1.55 -67.30
C ARG A 426 -10.09 1.62 -68.19
N LYS A 427 -10.79 2.77 -68.19
CA LYS A 427 -11.98 3.00 -69.05
C LYS A 427 -11.61 3.33 -70.51
N SER A 428 -10.43 3.89 -70.76
CA SER A 428 -9.96 4.13 -72.15
C SER A 428 -9.55 2.86 -72.89
N ARG A 429 -9.05 1.83 -72.17
CA ARG A 429 -8.65 0.54 -72.78
C ARG A 429 -9.83 -0.31 -73.25
N THR A 430 -11.00 -0.19 -72.62
CA THR A 430 -12.20 -0.95 -73.01
C THR A 430 -12.83 -0.40 -74.28
N VAL A 431 -12.78 0.92 -74.52
CA VAL A 431 -13.33 1.52 -75.75
C VAL A 431 -12.47 1.23 -77.00
N SER A 432 -11.18 0.92 -76.84
CA SER A 432 -10.32 0.52 -77.97
C SER A 432 -10.43 -0.95 -78.36
N ALA A 433 -11.04 -1.81 -77.53
CA ALA A 433 -11.23 -3.22 -77.83
C ALA A 433 -12.46 -3.48 -78.72
N ASP A 434 -13.50 -2.64 -78.62
CA ASP A 434 -14.72 -2.79 -79.42
C ASP A 434 -14.63 -2.25 -80.85
N ARG A 435 -13.52 -1.62 -81.24
CA ARG A 435 -13.31 -1.10 -82.61
C ARG A 435 -12.59 -2.06 -83.56
N LYS A 436 -12.33 -3.30 -83.14
CA LYS A 436 -11.64 -4.33 -83.95
C LYS A 436 -12.53 -5.49 -84.43
N VAL A 437 -13.85 -5.38 -84.31
CA VAL A 437 -14.81 -6.45 -84.68
C VAL A 437 -15.75 -6.02 -85.82
N SER A 438 -15.26 -5.26 -86.82
CA SER A 438 -16.08 -4.96 -88.02
C SER A 438 -15.25 -4.80 -89.31
N ALA A 439 -14.33 -5.73 -89.56
CA ALA A 439 -13.65 -5.84 -90.85
C ALA A 439 -13.19 -7.29 -91.07
N ASP A 440 -14.15 -8.19 -91.26
CA ASP A 440 -13.96 -9.49 -91.93
C ASP A 440 -15.36 -10.09 -92.21
N GLU A 441 -16.04 -9.51 -93.18
CA GLU A 441 -17.13 -10.14 -93.95
C GLU A 441 -17.24 -9.35 -95.26
N GLY A 442 -16.77 -9.95 -96.36
CA GLY A 442 -16.73 -9.36 -97.70
C GLY A 442 -15.72 -10.04 -98.60
#